data_AF-A0A0Q6S2Y9-F1
#
_entry.id   AF-A0A0Q6S2Y9-F1
#
_cell.length_a   1.000
_cell.length_b   1.000
_cell.length_c   1.000
_cell.angle_alpha   90.00
_cell.angle_beta   90.00
_cell.angle_gamma   90.00
#
_symmetry.space_group_name_H-M   'P 1'
#
loop_
_entity.id
_entity.type
_entity.pdbx_description
1 polymer ?
#
loop_
_entity_poly.entity_id
_entity_poly.type
_entity_poly.pdbx_seq_one_letter_code
_entity_poly.pdbx_strand_id
1 'polypeptide(L)'
;MSATSSFDSFAYQLIDLNVCDGIDPSVSFLDDSSVNGWALLRDINGAVRESVQDGSRGERPVQVRIDTGDAYLAGDATPTSASSLVTIRGGIADTNTDSFLGFVLAPYTQVTFTIDARATASAAGSPNYAFATVAVNGTVTDEDGNHILETDGLSSYLASSDTLSVTLRSAGVARMGTLEFATAAHALLQPVPEPASMAMLVVGLAVVGGYARRRSARGAYSRAVCM
;
A
#
# COMPACT_ATOMS: atom_id res chain seq x y z
N MET A 1 8.52 -1.68 11.02
CA MET A 1 7.19 -1.08 10.80
C MET A 1 6.57 -1.76 9.60
N SER A 2 5.29 -2.09 9.64
CA SER A 2 4.61 -2.76 8.53
C SER A 2 3.21 -2.22 8.27
N ALA A 3 2.78 -2.32 7.02
CA ALA A 3 1.41 -2.08 6.57
C ALA A 3 1.02 -3.18 5.58
N THR A 4 -0.21 -3.66 5.65
CA THR A 4 -0.81 -4.59 4.70
C THR A 4 -2.21 -4.14 4.35
N SER A 5 -2.55 -4.13 3.08
CA SER A 5 -3.92 -4.05 2.60
C SER A 5 -4.20 -5.22 1.69
N SER A 6 -5.42 -5.74 1.73
CA SER A 6 -5.86 -6.80 0.84
C SER A 6 -7.37 -6.78 0.69
N PHE A 7 -7.86 -7.25 -0.45
CA PHE A 7 -9.24 -7.65 -0.58
C PHE A 7 -9.35 -9.02 -1.24
N ASP A 8 -10.42 -9.73 -0.90
CA ASP A 8 -10.82 -10.99 -1.48
C ASP A 8 -12.36 -11.06 -1.59
N SER A 9 -12.87 -12.27 -1.89
CA SER A 9 -14.30 -12.57 -1.83
C SER A 9 -15.18 -11.67 -2.72
N PHE A 10 -14.69 -11.35 -3.92
CA PHE A 10 -15.46 -10.60 -4.92
C PHE A 10 -16.79 -11.30 -5.22
N ALA A 11 -17.88 -10.57 -5.03
CA ALA A 11 -19.23 -11.01 -5.33
C ALA A 11 -20.04 -9.87 -5.95
N TYR A 12 -21.15 -10.23 -6.60
CA TYR A 12 -22.10 -9.28 -7.15
C TYR A 12 -23.54 -9.76 -6.99
N GLN A 13 -24.45 -8.81 -6.86
CA GLN A 13 -25.90 -9.01 -6.84
C GLN A 13 -26.55 -8.20 -7.95
N LEU A 14 -27.49 -8.80 -8.67
CA LEU A 14 -28.28 -8.14 -9.70
C LEU A 14 -29.73 -7.96 -9.23
N ILE A 15 -30.30 -6.80 -9.53
CA ILE A 15 -31.70 -6.46 -9.26
C ILE A 15 -32.30 -5.90 -10.55
N ASP A 16 -33.42 -6.48 -10.95
CA ASP A 16 -34.27 -5.95 -12.01
C ASP A 16 -35.03 -4.71 -11.50
N LEU A 17 -34.83 -3.58 -12.17
CA LEU A 17 -35.49 -2.30 -11.87
C LEU A 17 -36.83 -2.16 -12.59
N ASN A 18 -37.15 -3.02 -13.56
CA ASN A 18 -38.40 -3.00 -14.32
C ASN A 18 -38.86 -4.40 -14.75
N VAL A 19 -39.46 -5.13 -13.81
CA VAL A 19 -40.01 -6.49 -14.03
C VAL A 19 -41.05 -6.65 -15.15
N CYS A 20 -41.52 -5.55 -15.76
CA CYS A 20 -42.53 -5.55 -16.81
C CYS A 20 -41.96 -5.43 -18.24
N ASP A 21 -40.65 -5.17 -18.40
CA ASP A 21 -40.04 -5.05 -19.74
C ASP A 21 -39.69 -6.39 -20.40
N GLY A 22 -39.72 -7.48 -19.61
CA GLY A 22 -39.39 -8.82 -20.07
C GLY A 22 -37.89 -9.05 -20.31
N ILE A 23 -37.02 -8.21 -19.73
CA ILE A 23 -35.56 -8.30 -19.82
C ILE A 23 -35.02 -8.80 -18.48
N ASP A 24 -34.40 -9.97 -18.47
CA ASP A 24 -33.74 -10.47 -17.26
C ASP A 24 -32.51 -9.61 -16.90
N PRO A 25 -32.29 -9.30 -15.62
CA PRO A 25 -31.14 -8.51 -15.20
C PRO A 25 -29.85 -9.32 -15.44
N SER A 26 -28.87 -8.70 -16.10
CA SER A 26 -27.60 -9.37 -16.42
C SER A 26 -26.41 -8.42 -16.40
N VAL A 27 -25.23 -9.01 -16.13
CA VAL A 27 -23.92 -8.37 -16.24
C VAL A 27 -23.01 -9.25 -17.09
N SER A 28 -22.31 -8.65 -18.05
CA SER A 28 -21.27 -9.30 -18.85
C SER A 28 -19.94 -8.62 -18.59
N PHE A 29 -18.93 -9.37 -18.17
CA PHE A 29 -17.58 -8.85 -17.99
C PHE A 29 -16.86 -8.78 -19.35
N LEU A 30 -16.07 -7.73 -19.52
CA LEU A 30 -15.26 -7.52 -20.72
C LEU A 30 -13.90 -8.21 -20.56
N ASP A 31 -13.35 -8.74 -21.65
CA ASP A 31 -12.02 -9.40 -21.68
C ASP A 31 -10.84 -8.40 -21.56
N ASP A 32 -11.11 -7.14 -21.25
CA ASP A 32 -10.14 -6.05 -21.19
C ASP A 32 -9.69 -5.69 -19.78
N SER A 33 -9.89 -6.60 -18.82
CA SER A 33 -9.40 -6.41 -17.45
C SER A 33 -7.92 -6.03 -17.46
N SER A 34 -7.51 -5.17 -16.53
CA SER A 34 -6.10 -4.85 -16.38
C SER A 34 -5.72 -4.76 -14.93
N VAL A 35 -4.49 -5.15 -14.63
CA VAL A 35 -3.93 -5.07 -13.29
C VAL A 35 -2.64 -4.28 -13.37
N ASN A 36 -2.40 -3.43 -12.40
CA ASN A 36 -1.20 -2.61 -12.29
C ASN A 36 -0.68 -2.72 -10.86
N GLY A 37 0.63 -2.68 -10.70
CA GLY A 37 1.25 -2.71 -9.39
C GLY A 37 2.54 -1.92 -9.43
N TRP A 38 2.84 -1.24 -8.33
CA TRP A 38 4.13 -0.59 -8.15
C TRP A 38 4.56 -0.64 -6.69
N ALA A 39 5.87 -0.72 -6.50
CA ALA A 39 6.54 -0.68 -5.22
C ALA A 39 7.65 0.37 -5.29
N LEU A 40 7.73 1.25 -4.29
CA LEU A 40 8.66 2.36 -4.27
C LEU A 40 9.32 2.47 -2.91
N LEU A 41 10.65 2.40 -2.89
CA LEU A 41 11.47 2.58 -1.70
C LEU A 41 12.26 3.89 -1.83
N ARG A 42 12.14 4.76 -0.83
CA ARG A 42 12.85 6.04 -0.73
C ARG A 42 13.65 6.12 0.55
N ASP A 43 14.71 6.91 0.51
CA ASP A 43 15.42 7.32 1.72
C ASP A 43 14.59 8.33 2.54
N ILE A 44 15.15 8.78 3.67
CA ILE A 44 14.47 9.73 4.56
C ILE A 44 14.33 11.14 3.97
N ASN A 45 15.14 11.49 2.96
CA ASN A 45 15.06 12.76 2.24
C ASN A 45 14.08 12.68 1.07
N GLY A 46 13.46 11.52 0.84
CA GLY A 46 12.56 11.28 -0.28
C GLY A 46 13.26 10.93 -1.59
N ALA A 47 14.58 10.70 -1.59
CA ALA A 47 15.29 10.25 -2.78
C ALA A 47 14.92 8.79 -3.07
N VAL A 48 14.56 8.49 -4.32
CA VAL A 48 14.24 7.13 -4.75
C VAL A 48 15.48 6.26 -4.67
N ARG A 49 15.40 5.17 -3.89
CA ARG A 49 16.43 4.14 -3.83
C ARG A 49 16.14 3.05 -4.85
N GLU A 50 14.90 2.55 -4.83
CA GLU A 50 14.44 1.46 -5.70
C GLU A 50 12.98 1.67 -6.09
N SER A 51 12.63 1.24 -7.29
CA SER A 51 11.26 1.29 -7.81
C SER A 51 11.05 0.09 -8.73
N VAL A 52 9.91 -0.57 -8.59
CA VAL A 52 9.46 -1.64 -9.46
C VAL A 52 8.02 -1.33 -9.86
N GLN A 53 7.72 -1.52 -11.13
CA GLN A 53 6.37 -1.42 -11.66
C GLN A 53 6.14 -2.61 -12.60
N ASP A 54 4.97 -3.24 -12.49
CA ASP A 54 4.52 -4.28 -13.41
C ASP A 54 3.02 -4.04 -13.69
N GLY A 55 2.63 -4.38 -14.91
CA GLY A 55 1.27 -4.19 -15.39
C GLY A 55 0.92 -5.27 -16.40
N SER A 56 -0.34 -5.71 -16.40
CA SER A 56 -0.87 -6.56 -17.46
C SER A 56 -2.29 -6.20 -17.85
N ARG A 57 -2.62 -6.67 -19.05
CA ARG A 57 -4.00 -6.81 -19.51
C ARG A 57 -4.42 -8.28 -19.46
N GLY A 58 -5.72 -8.50 -19.40
CA GLY A 58 -6.35 -9.81 -19.19
C GLY A 58 -6.16 -10.32 -17.76
N GLU A 59 -6.19 -11.64 -17.63
CA GLU A 59 -6.17 -12.36 -16.34
C GLU A 59 -4.75 -12.59 -15.78
N ARG A 60 -3.70 -12.07 -16.45
CA ARG A 60 -2.32 -12.29 -15.98
C ARG A 60 -2.11 -11.55 -14.65
N PRO A 61 -1.72 -12.25 -13.57
CA PRO A 61 -1.44 -11.59 -12.30
C PRO A 61 -0.22 -10.68 -12.42
N VAL A 62 -0.23 -9.58 -11.66
CA VAL A 62 0.92 -8.69 -11.47
C VAL A 62 1.59 -9.00 -10.15
N GLN A 63 2.92 -9.01 -10.15
CA GLN A 63 3.73 -9.15 -8.95
C GLN A 63 4.81 -8.08 -8.92
N VAL A 64 4.81 -7.25 -7.89
CA VAL A 64 5.90 -6.29 -7.63
C VAL A 64 6.59 -6.64 -6.33
N ARG A 65 7.93 -6.64 -6.33
CA ARG A 65 8.72 -7.01 -5.15
C ARG A 65 10.01 -6.20 -5.06
N ILE A 66 10.29 -5.65 -3.89
CA ILE A 66 11.58 -5.08 -3.50
C ILE A 66 12.02 -5.77 -2.20
N ASP A 67 13.27 -6.24 -2.16
CA ASP A 67 13.85 -6.96 -1.02
C ASP A 67 15.31 -6.56 -0.84
N THR A 68 15.55 -5.59 0.05
CA THR A 68 16.87 -4.97 0.26
C THR A 68 17.47 -5.33 1.62
N GLY A 69 16.83 -6.24 2.37
CA GLY A 69 17.19 -6.62 3.74
C GLY A 69 16.79 -5.60 4.82
N ASP A 70 16.72 -4.31 4.50
CA ASP A 70 16.15 -3.24 5.33
C ASP A 70 14.69 -2.90 4.99
N ALA A 71 14.22 -3.32 3.80
CA ALA A 71 12.84 -3.19 3.36
C ALA A 71 12.36 -4.44 2.61
N TYR A 72 11.07 -4.75 2.77
CA TYR A 72 10.34 -5.75 2.02
C TYR A 72 9.01 -5.15 1.56
N LEU A 73 8.85 -5.01 0.25
CA LEU A 73 7.64 -4.50 -0.39
C LEU A 73 7.13 -5.60 -1.32
N ALA A 74 5.83 -5.89 -1.28
CA ALA A 74 5.21 -6.88 -2.14
C ALA A 74 3.79 -6.45 -2.52
N GLY A 75 3.44 -6.59 -3.80
CA GLY A 75 2.09 -6.37 -4.28
C GLY A 75 1.70 -7.49 -5.25
N ASP A 76 0.51 -8.03 -5.08
CA ASP A 76 -0.07 -9.09 -5.91
C ASP A 76 -1.49 -8.68 -6.31
N ALA A 77 -1.83 -8.76 -7.60
CA ALA A 77 -3.18 -8.45 -8.08
C ALA A 77 -3.66 -9.39 -9.17
N THR A 78 -4.95 -9.71 -9.11
CA THR A 78 -5.78 -10.36 -10.14
C THR A 78 -7.02 -9.50 -10.37
N PRO A 79 -7.85 -9.77 -11.40
CA PRO A 79 -9.11 -9.05 -11.60
C PRO A 79 -10.02 -8.98 -10.37
N THR A 80 -9.97 -9.97 -9.47
CA THR A 80 -10.92 -10.13 -8.36
C THR A 80 -10.27 -10.23 -6.98
N SER A 81 -8.96 -9.99 -6.87
CA SER A 81 -8.24 -9.97 -5.59
C SER A 81 -7.00 -9.12 -5.71
N ALA A 82 -6.65 -8.37 -4.67
CA ALA A 82 -5.34 -7.73 -4.62
C ALA A 82 -4.81 -7.60 -3.19
N SER A 83 -3.50 -7.46 -3.07
CA SER A 83 -2.84 -7.18 -1.80
C SER A 83 -1.60 -6.33 -1.99
N SER A 84 -1.34 -5.47 -1.02
CA SER A 84 -0.13 -4.66 -0.90
C SER A 84 0.45 -4.82 0.50
N LEU A 85 1.75 -5.00 0.58
CA LEU A 85 2.50 -5.21 1.81
C LEU A 85 3.76 -4.35 1.79
N VAL A 86 4.00 -3.66 2.90
CA VAL A 86 5.23 -2.93 3.18
C VAL A 86 5.76 -3.37 4.54
N THR A 87 7.06 -3.63 4.63
CA THR A 87 7.80 -3.78 5.88
C THR A 87 9.13 -3.05 5.76
N ILE A 88 9.40 -2.09 6.64
CA ILE A 88 10.64 -1.31 6.62
C ILE A 88 11.30 -1.20 8.00
N ARG A 89 12.62 -1.01 7.97
CA ARG A 89 13.49 -0.67 9.11
C ARG A 89 13.98 0.79 9.09
N GLY A 90 13.75 1.52 8.01
CA GLY A 90 14.04 2.94 7.87
C GLY A 90 13.65 3.47 6.49
N GLY A 91 13.46 4.79 6.39
CA GLY A 91 13.09 5.46 5.13
C GLY A 91 11.58 5.54 4.91
N ILE A 92 11.19 5.59 3.65
CA ILE A 92 9.78 5.70 3.21
C ILE A 92 9.53 4.60 2.19
N ALA A 93 8.43 3.88 2.34
CA ALA A 93 8.04 2.83 1.41
C ALA A 93 6.55 2.89 1.09
N ASP A 94 6.25 2.66 -0.19
CA ASP A 94 4.91 2.59 -0.72
C ASP A 94 4.77 1.31 -1.56
N THR A 95 3.61 0.68 -1.48
CA THR A 95 3.21 -0.34 -2.44
C THR A 95 1.75 -0.15 -2.74
N ASN A 96 1.39 -0.24 -4.01
CA ASN A 96 0.02 -0.15 -4.46
C ASN A 96 -0.22 -1.14 -5.60
N THR A 97 -1.43 -1.66 -5.62
CA THR A 97 -1.92 -2.52 -6.68
C THR A 97 -3.33 -2.13 -7.03
N ASP A 98 -3.59 -1.99 -8.32
CA ASP A 98 -4.89 -1.63 -8.89
C ASP A 98 -5.37 -2.77 -9.81
N SER A 99 -6.67 -3.05 -9.76
CA SER A 99 -7.35 -3.98 -10.65
C SER A 99 -8.52 -3.28 -11.30
N PHE A 100 -8.60 -3.34 -12.63
CA PHE A 100 -9.65 -2.77 -13.45
C PHE A 100 -10.45 -3.88 -14.12
N LEU A 101 -11.77 -3.82 -13.99
CA LEU A 101 -12.70 -4.78 -14.57
C LEU A 101 -13.79 -4.04 -15.35
N GLY A 102 -13.80 -4.21 -16.68
CA GLY A 102 -14.86 -3.71 -17.54
C GLY A 102 -16.10 -4.59 -17.46
N PHE A 103 -17.28 -3.99 -17.54
CA PHE A 103 -18.55 -4.72 -17.58
C PHE A 103 -19.63 -4.00 -18.40
N VAL A 104 -20.66 -4.75 -18.79
CA VAL A 104 -21.88 -4.24 -19.43
C VAL A 104 -23.10 -4.74 -18.68
N LEU A 105 -24.00 -3.83 -18.30
CA LEU A 105 -25.30 -4.13 -17.71
C LEU A 105 -26.39 -4.15 -18.80
N ALA A 106 -27.32 -5.10 -18.69
CA ALA A 106 -28.57 -5.03 -19.44
C ALA A 106 -29.39 -3.77 -19.06
N PRO A 107 -30.36 -3.32 -19.88
CA PRO A 107 -31.30 -2.28 -19.49
C PRO A 107 -31.97 -2.56 -18.12
N TYR A 108 -32.39 -1.51 -17.43
CA TYR A 108 -33.12 -1.54 -16.16
C TYR A 108 -32.52 -2.51 -15.12
N THR A 109 -31.20 -2.56 -15.03
CA THR A 109 -30.46 -3.46 -14.12
C THR A 109 -29.70 -2.64 -13.10
N GLN A 110 -29.88 -2.94 -11.82
CA GLN A 110 -28.96 -2.54 -10.76
C GLN A 110 -27.99 -3.68 -10.46
N VAL A 111 -26.72 -3.35 -10.31
CA VAL A 111 -25.69 -4.24 -9.80
C VAL A 111 -25.10 -3.68 -8.51
N THR A 112 -24.91 -4.53 -7.51
CA THR A 112 -24.13 -4.20 -6.31
C THR A 112 -22.92 -5.13 -6.27
N PHE A 113 -21.73 -4.55 -6.33
CA PHE A 113 -20.47 -5.29 -6.19
C PHE A 113 -19.99 -5.20 -4.75
N THR A 114 -19.49 -6.31 -4.20
CA THR A 114 -19.00 -6.38 -2.82
C THR A 114 -17.64 -7.07 -2.76
N ILE A 115 -16.78 -6.59 -1.87
CA ILE A 115 -15.49 -7.22 -1.54
C ILE A 115 -15.30 -7.24 -0.02
N ASP A 116 -14.55 -8.23 0.47
CA ASP A 116 -14.10 -8.24 1.85
C ASP A 116 -12.71 -7.60 1.94
N ALA A 117 -12.64 -6.43 2.56
CA ALA A 117 -11.44 -5.63 2.69
C ALA A 117 -10.76 -5.84 4.05
N ARG A 118 -9.43 -5.90 4.05
CA ARG A 118 -8.61 -5.94 5.27
C ARG A 118 -7.47 -4.94 5.14
N ALA A 119 -7.29 -4.13 6.17
CA ALA A 119 -6.21 -3.17 6.28
C ALA A 119 -5.56 -3.31 7.66
N THR A 120 -4.26 -3.58 7.71
CA THR A 120 -3.51 -3.64 8.97
C THR A 120 -2.27 -2.79 8.89
N ALA A 121 -1.93 -2.11 9.99
CA ALA A 121 -0.69 -1.37 10.09
C ALA A 121 -0.14 -1.46 11.52
N SER A 122 1.19 -1.48 11.62
CA SER A 122 1.93 -1.46 12.88
C SER A 122 2.78 -0.18 12.94
N ALA A 123 2.18 0.89 13.46
CA ALA A 123 2.87 2.17 13.65
C ALA A 123 3.66 2.21 14.97
N ALA A 124 4.72 3.03 15.01
CA ALA A 124 5.53 3.27 16.22
C ALA A 124 5.20 4.62 16.90
N GLY A 125 4.17 5.33 16.42
CA GLY A 125 3.81 6.67 16.87
C GLY A 125 4.58 7.79 16.14
N SER A 126 4.02 9.00 16.14
CA SER A 126 4.58 10.17 15.43
C SER A 126 6.05 10.44 15.81
N PRO A 127 6.94 10.72 14.83
CA PRO A 127 6.68 10.97 13.40
C PRO A 127 6.61 9.70 12.53
N ASN A 128 6.76 8.51 13.12
CA ASN A 128 6.78 7.24 12.40
C ASN A 128 5.37 6.68 12.25
N TYR A 129 4.92 6.42 11.03
CA TYR A 129 3.57 5.90 10.80
C TYR A 129 3.54 4.89 9.66
N ALA A 130 2.60 3.98 9.79
CA ALA A 130 2.20 3.06 8.75
C ALA A 130 0.69 3.19 8.58
N PHE A 131 0.22 3.12 7.34
CA PHE A 131 -1.20 3.06 7.05
C PHE A 131 -1.45 2.15 5.84
N ALA A 132 -2.63 1.57 5.82
CA ALA A 132 -3.08 0.70 4.75
C ALA A 132 -4.46 1.16 4.28
N THR A 133 -4.68 1.11 2.97
CA THR A 133 -5.94 1.51 2.32
C THR A 133 -6.39 0.41 1.36
N VAL A 134 -7.70 0.17 1.34
CA VAL A 134 -8.42 -0.61 0.33
C VAL A 134 -9.55 0.27 -0.18
N ALA A 135 -9.76 0.33 -1.49
CA ALA A 135 -10.86 1.08 -2.08
C ALA A 135 -11.49 0.30 -3.24
N VAL A 136 -12.78 0.54 -3.45
CA VAL A 136 -13.53 0.09 -4.63
C VAL A 136 -14.21 1.31 -5.25
N ASN A 137 -13.99 1.52 -6.54
CA ASN A 137 -14.64 2.55 -7.32
C ASN A 137 -15.45 1.88 -8.44
N GLY A 138 -16.67 2.32 -8.63
CA GLY A 138 -17.53 1.88 -9.72
C GLY A 138 -17.94 3.07 -10.57
N THR A 139 -17.76 2.97 -11.88
CA THR A 139 -18.19 4.01 -12.82
C THR A 139 -19.09 3.43 -13.90
N VAL A 140 -20.20 4.09 -14.21
CA VAL A 140 -21.02 3.84 -15.41
C VAL A 140 -21.23 5.13 -16.19
N THR A 141 -21.35 5.04 -17.52
CA THR A 141 -21.58 6.21 -18.37
C THR A 141 -23.07 6.33 -18.73
N ASP A 142 -23.66 7.49 -18.47
CA ASP A 142 -25.07 7.80 -18.76
C ASP A 142 -25.33 8.16 -20.24
N GLU A 143 -26.58 8.50 -20.58
CA GLU A 143 -27.03 8.70 -21.98
C GLU A 143 -26.41 9.95 -22.60
N ASP A 144 -26.08 10.92 -21.76
CA ASP A 144 -25.46 12.18 -22.13
C ASP A 144 -23.92 12.09 -22.12
N GLY A 145 -23.38 10.92 -21.74
CA GLY A 145 -21.94 10.68 -21.63
C GLY A 145 -21.34 11.08 -20.28
N ASN A 146 -22.16 11.43 -19.28
CA ASN A 146 -21.65 11.74 -17.94
C ASN A 146 -21.27 10.44 -17.21
N HIS A 147 -20.28 10.54 -16.35
CA HIS A 147 -19.84 9.44 -15.50
C HIS A 147 -20.55 9.50 -14.13
N ILE A 148 -21.25 8.43 -13.79
CA ILE A 148 -21.80 8.20 -12.44
C ILE A 148 -20.75 7.39 -11.69
N LEU A 149 -20.16 8.00 -10.65
CA LEU A 149 -19.11 7.42 -9.82
C LEU A 149 -19.66 7.09 -8.43
N GLU A 150 -19.41 5.86 -7.99
CA GLU A 150 -19.63 5.40 -6.62
C GLU A 150 -18.31 4.91 -6.04
N THR A 151 -18.01 5.30 -4.80
CA THR A 151 -16.75 4.96 -4.13
C THR A 151 -17.02 4.49 -2.71
N ASP A 152 -16.35 3.41 -2.31
CA ASP A 152 -16.29 2.95 -0.94
C ASP A 152 -14.85 2.55 -0.59
N GLY A 153 -14.46 2.70 0.67
CA GLY A 153 -13.06 2.55 1.05
C GLY A 153 -12.81 2.38 2.55
N LEU A 154 -11.78 1.58 2.83
CA LEU A 154 -11.26 1.33 4.16
C LEU A 154 -9.84 1.88 4.26
N SER A 155 -9.59 2.82 5.17
CA SER A 155 -8.25 3.28 5.51
C SER A 155 -7.99 3.11 7.00
N SER A 156 -6.83 2.55 7.36
CA SER A 156 -6.51 2.25 8.76
C SER A 156 -5.04 2.40 9.10
N TYR A 157 -4.79 2.94 10.30
CA TYR A 157 -3.48 2.96 10.97
C TYR A 157 -3.27 1.77 11.91
N LEU A 158 -4.30 0.94 12.09
CA LEU A 158 -4.34 -0.27 12.91
C LEU A 158 -4.94 -1.43 12.10
N ALA A 159 -5.19 -2.58 12.73
CA ALA A 159 -5.97 -3.63 12.11
C ALA A 159 -7.46 -3.24 12.01
N SER A 160 -8.02 -3.33 10.80
CA SER A 160 -9.44 -3.16 10.50
C SER A 160 -9.83 -4.07 9.34
N SER A 161 -11.09 -4.45 9.30
CA SER A 161 -11.72 -5.21 8.22
C SER A 161 -13.14 -4.74 8.01
N ASP A 162 -13.58 -4.65 6.77
CA ASP A 162 -14.93 -4.24 6.40
C ASP A 162 -15.36 -4.88 5.08
N THR A 163 -16.67 -4.92 4.82
CA THR A 163 -17.20 -5.28 3.50
C THR A 163 -17.46 -3.99 2.74
N LEU A 164 -16.72 -3.76 1.66
CA LEU A 164 -16.89 -2.58 0.81
C LEU A 164 -17.86 -2.87 -0.32
N SER A 165 -18.66 -1.88 -0.69
CA SER A 165 -19.66 -2.05 -1.76
C SER A 165 -19.88 -0.84 -2.63
N VAL A 166 -20.12 -1.07 -3.92
CA VAL A 166 -20.56 -0.03 -4.87
C VAL A 166 -21.82 -0.50 -5.60
N THR A 167 -22.78 0.40 -5.79
CA THR A 167 -24.06 0.09 -6.44
C THR A 167 -24.23 0.93 -7.70
N LEU A 168 -24.32 0.27 -8.85
CA LEU A 168 -24.40 0.92 -10.15
C LEU A 168 -25.71 0.52 -10.83
N ARG A 169 -26.22 1.37 -11.71
CA ARG A 169 -27.53 1.18 -12.35
C ARG A 169 -27.46 1.49 -13.84
N SER A 170 -28.16 0.69 -14.63
CA SER A 170 -28.55 1.04 -15.99
C SER A 170 -29.98 1.58 -16.03
N ALA A 171 -30.23 2.48 -16.98
CA ALA A 171 -31.56 3.03 -17.26
C ALA A 171 -32.21 2.23 -18.42
N GLY A 172 -32.96 2.89 -19.31
CA GLY A 172 -33.65 2.22 -20.41
C GLY A 172 -32.76 1.62 -21.51
N VAL A 173 -31.44 1.68 -21.37
CA VAL A 173 -30.46 1.13 -22.34
C VAL A 173 -29.34 0.39 -21.60
N ALA A 174 -28.70 -0.55 -22.29
CA ALA A 174 -27.53 -1.24 -21.78
C ALA A 174 -26.39 -0.25 -21.49
N ARG A 175 -25.65 -0.46 -20.40
CA ARG A 175 -24.61 0.47 -19.93
C ARG A 175 -23.28 -0.23 -19.75
N MET A 176 -22.24 0.36 -20.32
CA MET A 176 -20.86 -0.02 -20.01
C MET A 176 -20.41 0.67 -18.73
N GLY A 177 -19.63 -0.04 -17.93
CA GLY A 177 -19.00 0.48 -16.74
C GLY A 177 -17.63 -0.14 -16.49
N THR A 178 -16.96 0.42 -15.48
CA THR A 178 -15.65 -0.03 -15.02
C THR A 178 -15.67 -0.10 -13.50
N LEU A 179 -15.14 -1.19 -12.96
CA LEU A 179 -14.76 -1.31 -11.56
C LEU A 179 -13.27 -1.14 -11.43
N GLU A 180 -12.86 -0.41 -10.40
CA GLU A 180 -11.47 -0.32 -9.96
C GLU A 180 -11.40 -0.78 -8.51
N PHE A 181 -10.50 -1.70 -8.23
CA PHE A 181 -10.13 -2.08 -6.87
C PHE A 181 -8.69 -1.65 -6.63
N ALA A 182 -8.46 -0.88 -5.58
CA ALA A 182 -7.13 -0.40 -5.22
C ALA A 182 -6.76 -0.90 -3.82
N THR A 183 -5.53 -1.40 -3.69
CA THR A 183 -4.90 -1.58 -2.37
C THR A 183 -3.64 -0.75 -2.31
N ALA A 184 -3.38 -0.16 -1.15
CA ALA A 184 -2.16 0.59 -0.90
C ALA A 184 -1.66 0.32 0.51
N ALA A 185 -0.34 0.22 0.66
CA ALA A 185 0.34 0.11 1.94
C ALA A 185 1.47 1.14 1.95
N HIS A 186 1.57 1.89 3.04
CA HIS A 186 2.56 2.93 3.22
C HIS A 186 3.23 2.80 4.58
N ALA A 187 4.54 3.02 4.63
CA ALA A 187 5.26 3.15 5.89
C ALA A 187 6.34 4.22 5.80
N LEU A 188 6.48 4.98 6.88
CA LEU A 188 7.54 5.95 7.11
C LEU A 188 8.18 5.69 8.47
N LEU A 189 9.49 5.45 8.45
CA LEU A 189 10.30 5.25 9.64
C LEU A 189 11.52 6.15 9.58
N GLN A 190 11.46 7.24 10.33
CA GLN A 190 12.60 8.12 10.52
C GLN A 190 13.66 7.41 11.36
N PRO A 191 14.94 7.50 10.98
CA PRO A 191 16.02 7.07 11.85
C PRO A 191 15.90 7.80 13.17
N VAL A 192 15.89 7.06 14.28
CA VAL A 192 16.03 7.68 15.60
C VAL A 192 17.43 8.28 15.62
N PRO A 193 17.60 9.60 15.81
CA PRO A 193 18.93 10.15 16.00
C PRO A 193 19.56 9.39 17.15
N GLU A 194 20.81 8.96 17.00
CA GLU A 194 21.55 8.35 18.10
C GLU A 194 22.44 9.42 18.79
N PRO A 195 21.91 10.44 19.48
CA PRO A 195 22.73 11.46 20.12
C PRO A 195 23.59 10.83 21.23
N ALA A 196 23.09 9.77 21.86
CA ALA A 196 23.80 9.07 22.91
C ALA A 196 24.99 8.27 22.37
N SER A 197 24.91 7.62 21.20
CA SER A 197 26.02 6.79 20.71
C SER A 197 27.25 7.62 20.36
N MET A 198 27.05 8.76 19.68
CA MET A 198 28.13 9.69 19.38
C MET A 198 28.67 10.36 20.64
N ALA A 199 27.79 10.79 21.55
CA ALA A 199 28.22 11.36 22.83
C ALA A 199 28.98 10.33 23.68
N MET A 200 28.52 9.09 23.75
CA MET A 200 29.15 7.99 24.47
C MET A 200 30.47 7.57 23.82
N LEU A 201 30.56 7.61 22.49
CA LEU A 201 31.82 7.41 21.78
C LEU A 201 32.82 8.52 22.12
N VAL A 202 32.40 9.78 22.07
CA VAL A 202 33.26 10.94 22.42
C VAL A 202 33.70 10.86 23.88
N VAL A 203 32.78 10.57 24.80
CA VAL A 203 33.09 10.37 26.23
C VAL A 203 34.03 9.18 26.41
N GLY A 204 33.80 8.06 25.73
CA GLY A 204 34.66 6.88 25.75
C GLY A 204 36.08 7.20 25.27
N LEU A 205 36.21 7.92 24.16
CA LEU A 205 37.49 8.38 23.62
C LEU A 205 38.20 9.35 24.58
N ALA A 206 37.47 10.25 25.22
CA ALA A 206 38.02 11.17 26.21
C ALA A 206 38.57 10.43 27.44
N VAL A 207 37.87 9.39 27.91
CA VAL A 207 38.32 8.55 29.03
C VAL A 207 39.58 7.76 28.64
N VAL A 208 39.58 7.10 27.48
CA VAL A 208 40.74 6.33 26.99
C VAL A 208 41.95 7.25 26.77
N GLY A 209 41.76 8.40 26.12
CA GLY A 209 42.81 9.39 25.90
C GLY A 209 43.37 9.96 27.20
N GLY A 210 42.50 10.25 28.18
CA GLY A 210 42.89 10.69 29.52
C GLY A 210 43.72 9.64 30.27
N TYR A 211 43.35 8.37 30.17
CA TYR A 211 44.09 7.26 30.77
C TYR A 211 45.48 7.06 30.11
N ALA A 212 45.54 7.05 28.78
CA ALA A 212 46.79 6.93 28.04
C ALA A 212 47.78 8.06 28.38
N ARG A 213 47.28 9.31 28.47
CA ARG A 213 48.10 10.47 28.86
C ARG A 213 48.69 10.33 30.26
N ARG A 214 47.91 9.83 31.23
CA ARG A 214 48.40 9.59 32.61
C ARG A 214 49.50 8.53 32.65
N ARG A 215 49.41 7.48 31.83
CA ARG A 215 50.43 6.42 31.77
C ARG A 215 51.75 6.93 31.20
N SER A 216 51.72 7.72 30.13
CA SER A 216 52.92 8.32 29.54
C SER A 216 53.62 9.30 30.50
N ALA A 217 52.85 10.08 31.27
CA ALA A 217 53.42 11.00 32.26
C ALA A 217 54.17 10.27 33.40
N ARG A 218 53.67 9.11 33.84
CA ARG A 218 54.34 8.30 34.88
C ARG A 218 55.61 7.63 34.38
N GLY A 219 55.66 7.20 33.11
CA GLY A 219 56.86 6.62 32.50
C GLY A 219 58.02 7.62 32.36
N ALA A 220 57.74 8.90 32.14
CA ALA A 220 58.77 9.94 32.03
C ALA A 220 59.46 10.25 33.38
N TYR A 221 58.71 10.22 34.48
CA TYR A 221 59.26 10.50 35.82
C TYR A 221 60.26 9.43 36.31
N SER A 222 60.11 8.17 35.87
CA SER A 222 61.01 7.08 36.26
C SER A 222 62.39 7.14 35.59
N ARG A 223 62.57 7.95 34.52
CA ARG A 223 63.87 8.10 33.85
C ARG A 223 64.73 9.25 34.38
N ALA A 224 64.16 10.14 35.20
CA ALA A 224 64.87 11.31 35.73
C ALA A 224 65.55 11.07 37.10
N VAL A 225 65.40 9.88 37.71
CA VAL A 225 65.92 9.56 39.05
C VAL A 225 67.19 8.68 39.00
N CYS A 226 67.70 8.39 37.81
CA CYS A 226 69.00 7.72 37.62
C CYS A 226 69.93 8.59 36.75
N MET A 227 70.29 9.76 37.24
CA MET A 227 71.48 10.52 36.83
C MET A 227 72.08 11.20 38.05
#